data_AF-A0A534Q676-F1
#
_entry.id   AF-A0A534Q676-F1
#
_cell.length_a   1.000
_cell.length_b   1.000
_cell.length_c   1.000
_cell.angle_alpha   90.00
_cell.angle_beta   90.00
_cell.angle_gamma   90.00
#
_symmetry.space_group_name_H-M   'P 1'
#
loop_
_entity.id
_entity.type
_entity.pdbx_description
1 polymer ?
#
loop_
_entity_poly.entity_id
_entity_poly.type
_entity_poly.pdbx_seq_one_letter_code
_entity_poly.pdbx_strand_id
1 'polypeptide(L)'
;MVAMLGALDADEDETPARADEVRPEEDIPEPAPAVDGTPPANVDPVRMYLRQMASVALLTRDGEVEIARRIEAGEGEVIRGALGCPYALRRVLGLGERLRDGEVRLRDLVRDETDEEGEPIDDDEAHRRRFLRQLAAVRRLAHECDVLADASQPPHGQPAHNGKRPHAREGRRLRLRRHQARLLSALCRLGLNRRQIEQIIVGLDHAAASAAGLTGKLSAMERETGLRIPELLRLSGGTGSAGKRAGVKRIDREHLLVLAEQIRTIQRQLRVIERDTGLSAAALQRQVAAVHEAERRARSAKQELIQANLRLVVSIAKRYMHRGLQ
;
A
#
# COMPACT_ATOMS: atom_id res chain seq x y z
N MET A 1 30.51 -83.73 -29.07
CA MET A 1 29.61 -84.38 -28.09
C MET A 1 28.70 -83.28 -27.54
N VAL A 2 27.50 -83.00 -28.08
CA VAL A 2 26.26 -83.84 -28.12
C VAL A 2 25.88 -84.19 -26.67
N ALA A 3 24.74 -83.80 -26.07
CA ALA A 3 23.46 -83.28 -26.56
C ALA A 3 22.61 -82.67 -25.40
N MET A 4 21.73 -81.71 -25.73
CA MET A 4 20.26 -81.67 -25.47
C MET A 4 19.74 -81.60 -24.00
N LEU A 5 18.60 -80.98 -23.63
CA LEU A 5 17.48 -80.27 -24.31
C LEU A 5 16.55 -79.64 -23.24
N GLY A 6 15.79 -78.61 -23.63
CA GLY A 6 14.51 -78.17 -23.04
C GLY A 6 14.59 -77.04 -22.00
N ALA A 7 13.78 -75.97 -21.98
CA ALA A 7 12.68 -75.40 -22.79
C ALA A 7 12.43 -73.98 -22.18
N LEU A 8 12.34 -72.88 -22.96
CA LEU A 8 11.11 -72.13 -23.36
C LEU A 8 10.21 -71.79 -22.14
N ASP A 9 9.81 -70.55 -21.80
CA ASP A 9 9.54 -69.30 -22.52
C ASP A 9 9.63 -68.10 -21.53
N ALA A 10 10.12 -66.93 -21.97
CA ALA A 10 9.42 -65.64 -22.14
C ALA A 10 8.82 -65.00 -20.87
N ASP A 11 9.32 -63.83 -20.47
CA ASP A 11 8.54 -62.57 -20.52
C ASP A 11 9.40 -61.35 -20.11
N GLU A 12 9.12 -60.25 -20.80
CA GLU A 12 9.91 -59.03 -20.98
C GLU A 12 9.62 -57.93 -19.94
N ASP A 13 10.63 -57.07 -19.72
CA ASP A 13 10.60 -55.62 -19.46
C ASP A 13 9.46 -54.98 -18.64
N GLU A 14 9.77 -54.64 -17.37
CA GLU A 14 9.10 -53.56 -16.63
C GLU A 14 9.95 -52.27 -16.69
N THR A 15 9.56 -51.35 -17.57
CA THR A 15 10.00 -49.94 -17.57
C THR A 15 8.88 -49.02 -17.04
N PRO A 16 9.22 -47.85 -16.44
CA PRO A 16 8.34 -47.15 -15.52
C PRO A 16 7.21 -46.38 -16.22
N ALA A 17 6.03 -46.44 -15.60
CA ALA A 17 4.79 -45.87 -16.08
C ALA A 17 4.87 -44.36 -16.38
N ARG A 18 4.59 -44.01 -17.65
CA ARG A 18 4.19 -42.68 -18.10
C ARG A 18 2.78 -42.39 -17.57
N ALA A 19 2.62 -41.30 -16.82
CA ALA A 19 1.31 -40.76 -16.47
C ALA A 19 0.85 -39.80 -17.58
N ASP A 20 0.25 -40.35 -18.63
CA ASP A 20 -0.59 -39.63 -19.59
C ASP A 20 -1.73 -40.55 -19.99
N GLU A 21 -2.80 -40.56 -19.18
CA GLU A 21 -4.11 -41.03 -19.60
C GLU A 21 -5.12 -39.91 -19.38
N VAL A 22 -5.39 -39.19 -20.47
CA VAL A 22 -6.55 -38.33 -20.62
C VAL A 22 -7.79 -39.23 -20.54
N ARG A 23 -8.45 -39.24 -19.38
CA ARG A 23 -9.77 -39.87 -19.24
C ARG A 23 -10.83 -39.05 -19.98
N PRO A 24 -11.81 -39.69 -20.62
CA PRO A 24 -12.83 -38.99 -21.39
C PRO A 24 -13.63 -38.06 -20.49
N GLU A 25 -13.94 -36.87 -21.00
CA GLU A 25 -14.84 -35.90 -20.39
C GLU A 25 -16.19 -36.57 -20.10
N GLU A 26 -16.48 -36.82 -18.82
CA GLU A 26 -17.86 -37.13 -18.41
C GLU A 26 -18.70 -35.87 -18.61
N ASP A 27 -19.70 -36.00 -19.49
CA ASP A 27 -20.73 -35.02 -19.82
C ASP A 27 -21.10 -34.12 -18.63
N ILE A 28 -20.71 -32.86 -18.70
CA ILE A 28 -21.32 -31.82 -17.88
C ILE A 28 -22.69 -31.59 -18.49
N PRO A 29 -23.81 -31.93 -17.81
CA PRO A 29 -25.12 -31.80 -18.43
C PRO A 29 -25.37 -30.33 -18.80
N GLU A 30 -25.66 -30.08 -20.07
CA GLU A 30 -26.09 -28.78 -20.56
C GLU A 30 -27.29 -28.27 -19.74
N PRO A 31 -27.36 -26.98 -19.40
CA PRO A 31 -28.45 -26.46 -18.59
C PRO A 31 -29.76 -26.51 -19.38
N ALA A 32 -30.74 -27.24 -18.85
CA ALA A 32 -32.09 -27.30 -19.40
C ALA A 32 -32.69 -25.87 -19.54
N PRO A 33 -33.47 -25.61 -20.61
CA PRO A 33 -34.08 -24.30 -20.83
C PRO A 33 -35.04 -23.96 -19.69
N ALA A 34 -35.00 -22.70 -19.26
CA ALA A 34 -35.81 -22.18 -18.17
C ALA A 34 -37.31 -22.34 -18.49
N VAL A 35 -38.02 -23.08 -17.63
CA VAL A 35 -39.48 -23.13 -17.60
C VAL A 35 -39.99 -22.17 -16.51
N ASP A 36 -41.03 -21.43 -16.88
CA ASP A 36 -41.67 -20.29 -16.21
C ASP A 36 -41.64 -20.18 -14.68
N GLY A 37 -41.32 -18.96 -14.22
CA GLY A 37 -42.27 -18.20 -13.40
C GLY A 37 -42.41 -18.47 -11.90
N THR A 38 -41.59 -19.32 -11.27
CA THR A 38 -41.59 -19.46 -9.79
C THR A 38 -40.17 -19.44 -9.21
N PRO A 39 -39.83 -18.56 -8.25
CA PRO A 39 -38.53 -18.60 -7.61
C PRO A 39 -38.50 -19.78 -6.63
N PRO A 40 -37.64 -20.81 -6.81
CA PRO A 40 -37.64 -21.95 -5.92
C PRO A 40 -37.08 -21.55 -4.55
N ALA A 41 -37.87 -21.82 -3.50
CA ALA A 41 -37.48 -21.72 -2.10
C ALA A 41 -36.53 -22.87 -1.72
N ASN A 42 -35.27 -22.76 -2.12
CA ASN A 42 -34.05 -23.32 -1.52
C ASN A 42 -32.97 -23.26 -2.59
N VAL A 43 -32.24 -22.15 -2.61
CA VAL A 43 -31.11 -22.02 -3.52
C VAL A 43 -29.94 -22.80 -2.94
N ASP A 44 -29.67 -23.99 -3.49
CA ASP A 44 -28.51 -24.80 -3.13
C ASP A 44 -27.23 -23.95 -3.27
N PRO A 45 -26.57 -23.61 -2.15
CA PRO A 45 -25.39 -22.73 -2.15
C PRO A 45 -24.25 -23.30 -2.99
N VAL A 46 -24.14 -24.63 -3.07
CA VAL A 46 -23.12 -25.31 -3.87
C VAL A 46 -23.41 -25.12 -5.36
N ARG A 47 -24.66 -25.27 -5.78
CA ARG A 47 -25.06 -25.00 -7.18
C ARG A 47 -24.92 -23.54 -7.57
N MET A 48 -25.22 -22.59 -6.69
CA MET A 48 -24.93 -21.17 -6.94
C MET A 48 -23.44 -20.94 -7.16
N TYR A 49 -22.61 -21.49 -6.27
CA TYR A 49 -21.16 -21.34 -6.34
C TYR A 49 -20.57 -21.98 -7.61
N LEU A 50 -21.01 -23.18 -7.98
CA LEU A 50 -20.59 -23.85 -9.21
C LEU A 50 -21.00 -23.08 -10.47
N ARG A 51 -22.20 -22.50 -10.51
CA ARG A 51 -22.62 -21.62 -11.62
C ARG A 51 -21.75 -20.36 -11.70
N GLN A 52 -21.46 -19.74 -10.56
CA GLN A 52 -20.60 -18.56 -10.48
C GLN A 52 -19.14 -18.85 -10.86
N MET A 53 -18.64 -20.07 -10.60
CA MET A 53 -17.33 -20.51 -11.07
C MET A 53 -17.32 -20.89 -12.56
N ALA A 54 -18.41 -21.46 -13.07
CA ALA A 54 -18.54 -21.84 -14.47
C ALA A 54 -18.49 -20.61 -15.39
N SER A 55 -18.97 -19.45 -14.91
CA SER A 55 -18.96 -18.19 -15.67
C SER A 55 -17.57 -17.54 -15.83
N VAL A 56 -16.57 -17.98 -15.06
CA VAL A 56 -15.19 -17.45 -15.17
C VAL A 56 -14.38 -18.34 -16.12
N ALA A 57 -13.82 -17.75 -17.17
CA ALA A 57 -12.99 -18.47 -18.13
C ALA A 57 -11.70 -19.00 -17.50
N LEU A 58 -11.20 -20.13 -18.00
CA LEU A 58 -9.89 -20.65 -17.62
C LEU A 58 -8.81 -19.68 -18.09
N LEU A 59 -7.83 -19.44 -17.23
CA LEU A 59 -6.71 -18.60 -17.58
C LEU A 59 -5.73 -19.35 -18.49
N THR A 60 -5.22 -18.67 -19.51
CA THR A 60 -4.07 -19.17 -20.28
C THR A 60 -2.79 -18.86 -19.51
N ARG A 61 -1.68 -19.58 -19.81
CA ARG A 61 -0.37 -19.29 -19.24
C ARG A 61 0.04 -17.82 -19.41
N ASP A 62 -0.24 -17.24 -20.59
CA ASP A 62 0.05 -15.82 -20.86
C ASP A 62 -0.83 -14.89 -20.01
N GLY A 63 -2.10 -15.25 -19.80
CA GLY A 63 -3.00 -14.55 -18.88
C GLY A 63 -2.53 -14.62 -17.43
N GLU A 64 -1.97 -15.75 -16.99
CA GLU A 64 -1.43 -15.90 -15.63
C GLU A 64 -0.24 -14.97 -15.42
N VAL A 65 0.66 -14.91 -16.40
CA VAL A 65 1.81 -13.99 -16.38
C VAL A 65 1.35 -12.54 -16.39
N GLU A 66 0.32 -12.19 -17.16
CA GLU A 66 -0.22 -10.83 -17.18
C GLU A 66 -0.81 -10.42 -15.82
N ILE A 67 -1.63 -11.28 -15.21
CA ILE A 67 -2.19 -11.02 -13.89
C ILE A 67 -1.08 -10.93 -12.84
N ALA A 68 -0.08 -11.81 -12.88
CA ALA A 68 1.08 -11.74 -11.99
C ALA A 68 1.81 -10.40 -12.10
N ARG A 69 2.10 -9.93 -13.33
CA ARG A 69 2.71 -8.60 -13.56
C ARG A 69 1.85 -7.46 -13.03
N ARG A 70 0.52 -7.53 -13.19
CA ARG A 70 -0.42 -6.54 -12.63
C ARG A 70 -0.39 -6.52 -11.10
N ILE A 71 -0.30 -7.69 -10.47
CA ILE A 71 -0.17 -7.81 -9.01
C ILE A 71 1.16 -7.18 -8.56
N GLU A 72 2.28 -7.55 -9.16
CA GLU A 72 3.61 -7.01 -8.82
C GLU A 72 3.68 -5.49 -9.02
N ALA A 73 3.13 -4.98 -10.13
CA ALA A 73 3.08 -3.55 -10.39
C ALA A 73 2.26 -2.81 -9.33
N GLY A 74 1.07 -3.34 -8.99
CA GLY A 74 0.21 -2.76 -7.96
C GLY A 74 0.86 -2.77 -6.58
N GLU A 75 1.48 -3.88 -6.18
CA GLU A 75 2.23 -3.96 -4.91
C GLU A 75 3.43 -3.00 -4.90
N GLY A 76 4.15 -2.89 -6.02
CA GLY A 76 5.24 -1.94 -6.18
C GLY A 76 4.78 -0.48 -6.07
N GLU A 77 3.60 -0.15 -6.58
CA GLU A 77 2.98 1.16 -6.41
C GLU A 77 2.60 1.44 -4.95
N VAL A 78 2.02 0.47 -4.24
CA VAL A 78 1.71 0.58 -2.80
C VAL A 78 2.98 0.88 -2.01
N ILE A 79 4.05 0.10 -2.23
CA ILE A 79 5.33 0.29 -1.53
C ILE A 79 5.93 1.66 -1.83
N ARG A 80 5.96 2.07 -3.11
CA ARG A 80 6.48 3.39 -3.49
C ARG A 80 5.65 4.54 -2.93
N GLY A 81 4.33 4.39 -2.90
CA GLY A 81 3.42 5.36 -2.29
C GLY A 81 3.63 5.46 -0.77
N ALA A 82 3.74 4.33 -0.07
CA ALA A 82 3.99 4.31 1.37
C ALA A 82 5.37 4.90 1.73
N LEU A 83 6.43 4.46 1.04
CA LEU A 83 7.82 4.88 1.33
C LEU A 83 8.18 6.27 0.77
N GLY A 84 7.36 6.84 -0.11
CA GLY A 84 7.59 8.14 -0.73
C GLY A 84 7.40 9.35 0.21
N CYS A 85 6.93 9.13 1.44
CA CYS A 85 6.67 10.21 2.39
C CYS A 85 7.78 10.37 3.44
N PRO A 86 8.04 11.59 3.95
CA PRO A 86 9.02 11.81 5.02
C PRO A 86 8.71 11.03 6.30
N TYR A 87 7.42 10.82 6.59
CA TYR A 87 6.97 9.96 7.69
C TYR A 87 7.59 8.56 7.62
N ALA A 88 7.51 7.90 6.46
CA ALA A 88 8.04 6.55 6.28
C ALA A 88 9.56 6.51 6.47
N LEU A 89 10.28 7.51 5.94
CA LEU A 89 11.72 7.65 6.17
C LEU A 89 12.06 7.68 7.68
N ARG A 90 11.36 8.51 8.47
CA ARG A 90 11.59 8.59 9.92
C ARG A 90 11.31 7.26 10.62
N ARG A 91 10.24 6.57 10.23
CA ARG A 91 9.90 5.24 10.77
C ARG A 91 10.98 4.21 10.43
N VAL A 92 11.44 4.17 9.19
CA VAL A 92 12.49 3.24 8.74
C VAL A 92 13.83 3.51 9.42
N LEU A 93 14.22 4.78 9.57
CA LEU A 93 15.43 5.14 10.32
C LEU A 93 15.32 4.70 11.79
N GLY A 94 14.16 4.89 12.42
CA GLY A 94 13.91 4.41 13.78
C GLY A 94 13.94 2.88 13.92
N LEU A 95 13.44 2.13 12.93
CA LEU A 95 13.60 0.66 12.91
C LEU A 95 15.07 0.24 12.89
N GLY A 96 15.91 1.00 12.18
CA GLY A 96 17.34 0.77 12.14
C GLY A 96 18.07 1.08 13.43
N GLU A 97 17.62 2.05 14.21
CA GLU A 97 18.14 2.31 15.56
C GLU A 97 17.81 1.14 16.49
N ARG A 98 16.55 0.71 16.51
CA ARG A 98 16.10 -0.47 17.29
C ARG A 98 16.84 -1.75 16.88
N LEU A 99 17.15 -1.91 15.60
CA LEU A 99 17.99 -3.01 15.11
C LEU A 99 19.44 -2.88 15.58
N ARG A 100 20.01 -1.67 15.71
CA ARG A 100 21.36 -1.49 16.28
C ARG A 100 21.39 -1.85 17.76
N ASP A 101 20.36 -1.43 18.50
CA ASP A 101 20.25 -1.64 19.94
C ASP A 101 19.90 -3.11 20.30
N GLY A 102 19.52 -3.91 19.29
CA GLY A 102 19.22 -5.34 19.45
C GLY A 102 17.79 -5.62 19.94
N GLU A 103 16.91 -4.62 19.93
CA GLU A 103 15.51 -4.78 20.31
C GLU A 103 14.69 -5.59 19.29
N VAL A 104 15.10 -5.55 18.02
CA VAL A 104 14.40 -6.19 16.90
C VAL A 104 15.41 -6.97 16.07
N ARG A 105 14.99 -8.13 15.56
CA ARG A 105 15.80 -8.97 14.67
C ARG A 105 15.64 -8.55 13.22
N LEU A 106 16.64 -8.78 12.37
CA LEU A 106 16.58 -8.36 10.97
C LEU A 106 15.50 -9.12 10.19
N ARG A 107 15.29 -10.42 10.49
CA ARG A 107 14.19 -11.23 9.94
C ARG A 107 12.81 -10.59 10.08
N ASP A 108 12.58 -9.82 11.14
CA ASP A 108 11.29 -9.20 11.41
C ASP A 108 11.08 -7.90 10.60
N LEU A 109 12.12 -7.44 9.91
CA LEU A 109 12.17 -6.16 9.19
C LEU A 109 12.22 -6.33 7.66
N VAL A 110 13.01 -7.28 7.17
CA VAL A 110 13.28 -7.50 5.74
C VAL A 110 12.51 -8.72 5.24
N ARG A 111 12.20 -8.76 3.95
CA ARG A 111 11.66 -9.96 3.29
C ARG A 111 12.71 -11.07 3.38
N ASP A 112 12.27 -12.28 3.69
CA ASP A 112 13.14 -13.44 3.63
C ASP A 112 13.57 -13.63 2.16
N GLU A 113 14.80 -13.22 1.85
CA GLU A 113 15.45 -13.59 0.60
C GLU A 113 15.89 -15.05 0.79
N THR A 114 15.47 -15.92 -0.12
CA THR A 114 16.00 -17.28 -0.22
C THR A 114 17.15 -17.28 -1.21
N ASP A 115 18.11 -18.17 -1.02
CA ASP A 115 19.13 -18.43 -2.04
C ASP A 115 18.54 -19.16 -3.27
N GLU A 116 19.40 -19.51 -4.24
CA GLU A 116 19.00 -20.22 -5.46
C GLU A 116 18.43 -21.63 -5.17
N GLU A 117 18.67 -22.15 -3.97
CA GLU A 117 18.21 -23.47 -3.50
C GLU A 117 16.90 -23.37 -2.68
N GLY A 118 16.42 -22.16 -2.44
CA GLY A 118 15.19 -21.91 -1.67
C GLY A 118 15.39 -21.96 -0.16
N GLU A 119 16.65 -22.07 0.31
CA GLU A 119 16.96 -22.01 1.73
C GLU A 119 16.89 -20.55 2.21
N PRO A 120 16.31 -20.28 3.39
CA PRO A 120 16.30 -18.96 3.96
C PRO A 120 17.75 -18.52 4.19
N ILE A 121 18.13 -17.40 3.58
CA ILE A 121 19.42 -16.80 3.83
C ILE A 121 19.54 -16.55 5.35
N ASP A 122 20.54 -17.14 6.00
CA ASP A 122 20.66 -17.11 7.47
C ASP A 122 20.69 -15.65 7.96
N ASP A 123 20.12 -15.40 9.14
CA ASP A 123 20.03 -14.09 9.81
C ASP A 123 21.40 -13.70 10.40
N ASP A 124 22.42 -13.79 9.55
CA ASP A 124 23.82 -13.63 9.90
C ASP A 124 24.19 -12.17 10.11
N GLU A 125 25.20 -11.98 10.96
CA GLU A 125 25.82 -10.68 11.25
C GLU A 125 26.24 -9.94 9.95
N ALA A 126 26.53 -10.66 8.87
CA ALA A 126 26.80 -10.10 7.55
C ALA A 126 25.58 -9.36 6.94
N HIS A 127 24.38 -9.94 7.03
CA HIS A 127 23.14 -9.33 6.54
C HIS A 127 22.75 -8.13 7.38
N ARG A 128 22.90 -8.22 8.71
CA ARG A 128 22.70 -7.09 9.62
C ARG A 128 23.61 -5.93 9.26
N ARG A 129 24.90 -6.19 9.03
CA ARG A 129 25.87 -5.16 8.59
C ARG A 129 25.54 -4.58 7.21
N ARG A 130 25.09 -5.40 6.25
CA ARG A 130 24.65 -4.93 4.92
C ARG A 130 23.44 -3.99 5.05
N PHE A 131 22.42 -4.39 5.80
CA PHE A 131 21.23 -3.58 6.02
C PHE A 131 21.56 -2.23 6.70
N LEU A 132 22.38 -2.25 7.75
CA LEU A 132 22.81 -1.02 8.44
C LEU A 132 23.62 -0.08 7.52
N ARG A 133 24.42 -0.63 6.60
CA ARG A 133 25.12 0.17 5.57
C ARG A 133 24.15 0.79 4.57
N GLN A 134 23.16 0.04 4.09
CA GLN A 134 22.11 0.57 3.21
C GLN A 134 21.32 1.69 3.91
N LEU A 135 20.99 1.51 5.18
CA LEU A 135 20.31 2.52 5.97
C LEU A 135 21.16 3.78 6.18
N ALA A 136 22.48 3.63 6.38
CA ALA A 136 23.38 4.76 6.45
C ALA A 136 23.43 5.54 5.12
N ALA A 137 23.36 4.85 3.97
CA ALA A 137 23.26 5.49 2.67
C ALA A 137 21.91 6.22 2.49
N VAL A 138 20.80 5.63 2.92
CA VAL A 138 19.48 6.28 2.97
C VAL A 138 19.53 7.56 3.80
N ARG A 139 20.17 7.53 4.98
CA ARG A 139 20.34 8.70 5.85
C ARG A 139 21.14 9.82 5.16
N ARG A 140 22.20 9.47 4.43
CA ARG A 140 23.00 10.45 3.66
C ARG A 140 22.16 11.09 2.55
N LEU A 141 21.47 10.28 1.75
CA LEU A 141 20.60 10.76 0.67
C LEU A 141 19.45 11.64 1.19
N ALA A 142 18.89 11.29 2.35
CA ALA A 142 17.88 12.12 3.02
C ALA A 142 18.44 13.50 3.40
N HIS A 143 19.62 13.54 4.04
CA HIS A 143 20.26 14.80 4.39
C HIS A 143 20.59 15.65 3.16
N GLU A 144 21.06 15.04 2.06
CA GLU A 144 21.27 15.74 0.79
C GLU A 144 19.97 16.33 0.22
N CYS A 145 18.85 15.61 0.35
CA CYS A 145 17.54 16.11 -0.06
C CYS A 145 17.10 17.32 0.78
N ASP A 146 17.32 17.29 2.10
CA ASP A 146 16.98 18.38 3.01
C ASP A 146 17.80 19.64 2.71
N VAL A 147 19.13 19.48 2.56
CA VAL A 147 20.03 20.61 2.21
C VAL A 147 19.63 21.24 0.87
N LEU A 148 19.28 20.43 -0.13
CA LEU A 148 18.81 20.93 -1.43
C LEU A 148 17.43 21.58 -1.35
N ALA A 149 16.55 21.11 -0.46
CA ALA A 149 15.24 21.69 -0.23
C ALA A 149 15.35 23.07 0.44
N ASP A 150 16.19 23.20 1.46
CA ASP A 150 16.45 24.47 2.15
C ASP A 150 17.10 25.50 1.22
N ALA A 151 18.09 25.09 0.44
CA ALA A 151 18.71 25.94 -0.58
C ALA A 151 17.74 26.36 -1.72
N SER A 152 16.60 25.67 -1.86
CA SER A 152 15.57 25.99 -2.84
C SER A 152 14.49 26.94 -2.30
N GLN A 153 14.40 27.10 -0.97
CA GLN A 153 13.51 28.09 -0.37
C GLN A 153 14.12 29.51 -0.50
N PRO A 154 13.32 30.54 -0.83
CA PRO A 154 13.81 31.91 -0.73
C PRO A 154 14.12 32.22 0.75
N PRO A 155 15.24 32.91 1.06
CA PRO A 155 15.52 33.33 2.43
C PRO A 155 14.33 34.15 2.97
N HIS A 156 13.87 33.79 4.17
CA HIS A 156 12.66 34.32 4.78
C HIS A 156 12.59 35.86 4.72
N GLY A 157 11.48 36.38 4.17
CA GLY A 157 11.08 37.78 4.36
C GLY A 157 11.41 38.77 3.24
N GLN A 158 12.11 38.39 2.17
CA GLN A 158 12.30 39.29 1.03
C GLN A 158 11.48 38.83 -0.18
N PRO A 159 10.55 39.66 -0.70
CA PRO A 159 9.98 39.42 -2.02
C PRO A 159 11.13 39.37 -3.01
N ALA A 160 11.06 38.47 -4.00
CA ALA A 160 12.10 38.23 -4.98
C ALA A 160 12.32 39.47 -5.88
N HIS A 161 12.93 40.52 -5.34
CA HIS A 161 13.47 41.60 -6.14
C HIS A 161 14.75 41.06 -6.80
N ASN A 162 14.81 41.23 -8.12
CA ASN A 162 15.84 40.77 -9.05
C ASN A 162 15.87 39.27 -9.42
N GLY A 163 15.19 38.96 -10.53
CA GLY A 163 15.92 38.61 -11.78
C GLY A 163 16.62 37.27 -11.88
N LYS A 164 16.56 36.37 -10.89
CA LYS A 164 17.07 34.99 -11.07
C LYS A 164 16.12 34.22 -11.99
N ARG A 165 16.55 34.06 -13.25
CA ARG A 165 15.83 33.46 -14.38
C ARG A 165 15.00 32.21 -14.00
N PRO A 166 13.76 32.06 -14.51
CA PRO A 166 12.88 30.93 -14.20
C PRO A 166 13.52 29.56 -14.44
N HIS A 167 14.34 29.41 -15.49
CA HIS A 167 15.07 28.18 -15.79
C HIS A 167 16.04 27.72 -14.69
N ALA A 168 16.64 28.64 -13.93
CA ALA A 168 17.52 28.28 -12.82
C ALA A 168 16.76 27.77 -11.59
N ARG A 169 15.48 28.13 -11.44
CA ARG A 169 14.59 27.57 -10.40
C ARG A 169 14.08 26.19 -10.81
N GLU A 170 13.75 26.04 -12.08
CA GLU A 170 13.33 24.77 -12.67
C GLU A 170 14.43 23.71 -12.61
N GLY A 171 15.66 24.06 -12.99
CA GLY A 171 16.81 23.14 -12.88
C GLY A 171 17.09 22.68 -11.44
N ARG A 172 16.86 23.54 -10.43
CA ARG A 172 16.98 23.16 -9.01
C ARG A 172 15.87 22.21 -8.55
N ARG A 173 14.62 22.49 -8.91
CA ARG A 173 13.48 21.58 -8.63
C ARG A 173 13.70 20.21 -9.27
N LEU A 174 14.23 20.17 -10.49
CA LEU A 174 14.55 18.92 -11.17
C LEU A 174 15.65 18.13 -10.45
N ARG A 175 16.70 18.80 -9.95
CA ARG A 175 17.76 18.16 -9.15
C ARG A 175 17.20 17.55 -7.87
N LEU A 176 16.37 18.30 -7.14
CA LEU A 176 15.71 17.82 -5.92
C LEU A 176 14.83 16.60 -6.22
N ARG A 177 14.00 16.65 -7.25
CA ARG A 177 13.17 15.49 -7.68
C ARG A 177 14.02 14.27 -8.02
N ARG A 178 15.16 14.45 -8.69
CA ARG A 178 16.10 13.34 -8.97
C ARG A 178 16.68 12.74 -7.69
N HIS A 179 17.02 13.55 -6.68
CA HIS A 179 17.54 13.06 -5.41
C HIS A 179 16.45 12.36 -4.59
N GLN A 180 15.24 12.91 -4.56
CA GLN A 180 14.07 12.26 -3.96
C GLN A 180 13.77 10.90 -4.62
N ALA A 181 13.86 10.80 -5.94
CA ALA A 181 13.69 9.52 -6.66
C ALA A 181 14.78 8.49 -6.31
N ARG A 182 16.04 8.95 -6.13
CA ARG A 182 17.15 8.09 -5.66
C ARG A 182 16.92 7.61 -4.22
N LEU A 183 16.48 8.51 -3.33
CA LEU A 183 16.14 8.19 -1.96
C LEU A 183 15.01 7.15 -1.89
N LEU A 184 13.93 7.36 -2.65
CA LEU A 184 12.84 6.40 -2.74
C LEU A 184 13.33 5.04 -3.26
N SER A 185 14.16 5.05 -4.31
CA SER A 185 14.75 3.81 -4.83
C SER A 185 15.61 3.10 -3.79
N ALA A 186 16.38 3.84 -3.00
CA ALA A 186 17.19 3.28 -1.91
C ALA A 186 16.31 2.70 -0.78
N LEU A 187 15.21 3.38 -0.43
CA LEU A 187 14.23 2.89 0.54
C LEU A 187 13.55 1.60 0.06
N CYS A 188 13.13 1.54 -1.21
CA CYS A 188 12.53 0.31 -1.78
C CYS A 188 13.54 -0.86 -1.80
N ARG A 189 14.82 -0.59 -2.05
CA ARG A 189 15.90 -1.60 -2.03
C ARG A 189 16.23 -2.15 -0.64
N LEU A 190 15.74 -1.53 0.43
CA LEU A 190 15.87 -2.12 1.78
C LEU A 190 15.05 -3.41 1.91
N GLY A 191 14.10 -3.67 1.00
CA GLY A 191 13.38 -4.93 0.96
C GLY A 191 12.51 -5.17 2.19
N LEU A 192 11.90 -4.11 2.75
CA LEU A 192 11.07 -4.25 3.95
C LEU A 192 9.95 -5.27 3.75
N ASN A 193 9.69 -6.07 4.78
CA ASN A 193 8.62 -7.06 4.73
C ASN A 193 7.24 -6.38 4.69
N ARG A 194 6.24 -7.18 4.31
CA ARG A 194 4.86 -6.70 4.14
C ARG A 194 4.29 -6.09 5.43
N ARG A 195 4.59 -6.69 6.59
CA ARG A 195 4.12 -6.20 7.90
C ARG A 195 4.63 -4.79 8.20
N GLN A 196 5.91 -4.50 7.95
CA GLN A 196 6.47 -3.16 8.17
C GLN A 196 5.83 -2.12 7.24
N ILE A 197 5.58 -2.47 5.98
CA ILE A 197 4.88 -1.59 5.03
C ILE A 197 3.44 -1.32 5.50
N GLU A 198 2.71 -2.35 5.90
CA GLU A 198 1.35 -2.22 6.44
C GLU A 198 1.32 -1.33 7.70
N GLN A 199 2.29 -1.46 8.61
CA GLN A 199 2.40 -0.58 9.78
C GLN A 199 2.66 0.88 9.42
N ILE A 200 3.44 1.15 8.37
CA ILE A 200 3.65 2.51 7.87
C ILE A 200 2.34 3.07 7.28
N ILE A 201 1.61 2.27 6.51
CA ILE A 201 0.33 2.67 5.92
C ILE A 201 -0.70 2.98 7.02
N VAL A 202 -0.84 2.12 8.02
CA VAL A 202 -1.73 2.34 9.17
C VAL A 202 -1.36 3.63 9.91
N GLY A 203 -0.07 3.90 10.10
CA GLY A 203 0.41 5.15 10.68
C GLY A 203 0.03 6.39 9.86
N LEU A 204 0.14 6.31 8.52
CA LEU A 204 -0.29 7.36 7.61
C LEU A 204 -1.80 7.59 7.65
N ASP A 205 -2.59 6.52 7.69
CA ASP A 205 -4.05 6.58 7.79
C ASP A 205 -4.51 7.27 9.08
N HIS A 206 -3.89 6.92 10.22
CA HIS A 206 -4.19 7.59 11.49
C HIS A 206 -3.83 9.08 11.47
N ALA A 207 -2.66 9.43 10.92
CA ALA A 207 -2.25 10.83 10.78
C ALA A 207 -3.20 11.61 9.86
N ALA A 208 -3.58 11.01 8.73
CA ALA A 208 -4.51 11.58 7.77
C ALA A 208 -5.90 11.79 8.38
N ALA A 209 -6.46 10.76 9.02
CA ALA A 209 -7.76 10.84 9.70
C ALA A 209 -7.78 11.92 10.78
N SER A 210 -6.70 12.01 11.58
CA SER A 210 -6.54 13.06 12.59
C SER A 210 -6.51 14.45 11.97
N ALA A 211 -5.73 14.65 10.90
CA ALA A 211 -5.67 15.92 10.18
C ALA A 211 -7.01 16.30 9.52
N ALA A 212 -7.73 15.32 8.96
CA ALA A 212 -9.07 15.52 8.39
C ALA A 212 -10.09 15.91 9.45
N GLY A 213 -10.07 15.26 10.62
CA GLY A 213 -10.94 15.61 11.74
C GLY A 213 -10.71 17.04 12.24
N LEU A 214 -9.45 17.47 12.36
CA LEU A 214 -9.11 18.85 12.74
C LEU A 214 -9.53 19.86 11.67
N THR A 215 -9.28 19.57 10.39
CA THR A 215 -9.71 20.42 9.27
C THR A 215 -11.24 20.51 9.19
N GLY A 216 -11.94 19.40 9.45
CA GLY A 216 -13.39 19.34 9.52
C GLY A 216 -13.97 20.20 10.65
N LYS A 217 -13.36 20.17 11.84
CA LYS A 217 -13.72 21.06 12.96
C LYS A 217 -13.57 22.54 12.58
N LEU A 218 -12.45 22.89 11.95
CA LEU A 218 -12.21 24.24 11.43
C LEU A 218 -13.30 24.65 10.43
N SER A 219 -13.62 23.80 9.45
CA SER A 219 -14.70 24.08 8.50
C SER A 219 -16.10 24.13 9.14
N ALA A 220 -16.36 23.37 10.20
CA ALA A 220 -17.62 23.45 10.95
C ALA A 220 -17.77 24.81 11.63
N MET A 221 -16.70 25.32 12.26
CA MET A 221 -16.69 26.66 12.86
C MET A 221 -16.94 27.76 11.82
N GLU A 222 -16.37 27.63 10.62
CA GLU A 222 -16.63 28.59 9.53
C GLU A 222 -18.10 28.56 9.07
N ARG A 223 -18.72 27.39 9.01
CA ARG A 223 -20.15 27.25 8.65
C ARG A 223 -21.08 27.81 9.73
N GLU A 224 -20.76 27.58 11.00
CA GLU A 224 -21.59 28.02 12.11
C GLU A 224 -21.57 29.55 12.28
N THR A 225 -20.39 30.15 12.14
CA THR A 225 -20.18 31.60 12.27
C THR A 225 -20.49 32.37 10.98
N GLY A 226 -20.43 31.71 9.83
CA GLY A 226 -20.51 32.33 8.51
C GLY A 226 -19.26 33.15 8.13
N LEU A 227 -18.19 33.05 8.91
CA LEU A 227 -16.94 33.79 8.73
C LEU A 227 -15.78 32.84 8.47
N ARG A 228 -14.78 33.28 7.69
CA ARG A 228 -13.56 32.48 7.48
C ARG A 228 -12.63 32.57 8.70
N ILE A 229 -11.86 31.53 8.94
CA ILE A 229 -10.90 31.45 10.07
C ILE A 229 -9.93 32.65 10.14
N PRO A 230 -9.33 33.14 9.03
CA PRO A 230 -8.47 34.31 9.10
C PRO A 230 -9.21 35.57 9.56
N GLU A 231 -10.50 35.68 9.26
CA GLU A 231 -11.34 36.82 9.67
C GLU A 231 -11.71 36.72 11.15
N LEU A 232 -12.10 35.53 11.63
CA LEU A 232 -12.36 35.26 13.05
C LEU A 232 -11.13 35.61 13.91
N LEU A 233 -9.93 35.20 13.49
CA LEU A 233 -8.70 35.53 14.20
C LEU A 233 -8.38 37.02 14.18
N ARG A 234 -8.60 37.72 13.06
CA ARG A 234 -8.40 39.18 12.97
C ARG A 234 -9.34 39.94 13.90
N LEU A 235 -10.62 39.56 13.92
CA LEU A 235 -11.63 40.18 14.79
C LEU A 235 -11.33 39.92 16.27
N SER A 236 -10.68 38.81 16.62
CA SER A 236 -10.26 38.53 18.00
C SER A 236 -9.09 39.40 18.49
N GLY A 237 -8.24 39.89 17.58
CA GLY A 237 -7.03 40.66 17.90
C GLY A 237 -7.19 42.18 17.82
N GLY A 238 -8.30 42.68 17.25
CA GLY A 238 -8.60 44.10 17.22
C GLY A 238 -9.21 44.59 18.54
N THR A 239 -8.79 45.78 18.99
CA THR A 239 -9.45 46.52 20.08
C THR A 239 -10.79 47.15 19.65
N GLY A 240 -11.07 47.17 18.35
CA GLY A 240 -12.33 47.68 17.80
C GLY A 240 -13.48 46.70 18.01
N SER A 241 -14.58 47.22 18.54
CA SER A 241 -15.89 46.54 18.54
C SER A 241 -16.15 45.88 17.19
N ALA A 242 -16.67 44.65 17.19
CA ALA A 242 -17.22 43.97 16.02
C ALA A 242 -18.45 44.74 15.52
N GLY A 243 -18.21 45.93 14.99
CA GLY A 243 -19.21 46.87 14.55
C GLY A 243 -19.68 46.49 13.16
N LYS A 244 -20.91 45.97 13.12
CA LYS A 244 -21.82 45.99 11.96
C LYS A 244 -21.16 45.67 10.62
N ARG A 245 -21.00 44.38 10.30
CA ARG A 245 -21.04 43.94 8.90
C ARG A 245 -22.41 43.31 8.64
N ALA A 246 -23.08 43.83 7.62
CA ALA A 246 -24.41 43.38 7.21
C ALA A 246 -24.38 41.86 6.90
N GLY A 247 -25.29 41.11 7.52
CA GLY A 247 -25.53 39.69 7.22
C GLY A 247 -24.80 38.66 8.08
N VAL A 248 -23.96 39.07 9.04
CA VAL A 248 -23.26 38.13 9.95
C VAL A 248 -24.03 38.04 11.28
N LYS A 249 -24.27 36.82 11.79
CA LYS A 249 -24.82 36.61 13.14
C LYS A 249 -24.02 37.44 14.14
N ARG A 250 -24.69 38.14 15.06
CA ARG A 250 -24.02 38.83 16.18
C ARG A 250 -23.30 37.76 17.01
N ILE A 251 -21.97 37.75 16.93
CA ILE A 251 -21.13 36.93 17.79
C ILE A 251 -20.63 37.83 18.91
N ASP A 252 -20.91 37.45 20.16
CA ASP A 252 -20.45 38.18 21.32
C ASP A 252 -18.92 38.14 21.43
N ARG A 253 -18.33 39.19 21.99
CA ARG A 253 -16.86 39.30 22.09
C ARG A 253 -16.24 38.16 22.89
N GLU A 254 -16.90 37.71 23.96
CA GLU A 254 -16.46 36.56 24.76
C GLU A 254 -16.46 35.28 23.94
N HIS A 255 -17.55 35.02 23.22
CA HIS A 255 -17.67 33.86 22.33
C HIS A 255 -16.60 33.91 21.22
N LEU A 256 -16.33 35.08 20.64
CA LEU A 256 -15.27 35.26 19.64
C LEU A 256 -13.87 34.93 20.18
N LEU A 257 -13.58 35.29 21.44
CA LEU A 257 -12.31 34.96 22.08
C LEU A 257 -12.16 33.45 22.31
N VAL A 258 -13.23 32.78 22.76
CA VAL A 258 -13.25 31.32 22.94
C VAL A 258 -13.01 30.61 21.59
N LEU A 259 -13.72 31.02 20.54
CA LEU A 259 -13.54 30.46 19.19
C LEU A 259 -12.12 30.69 18.66
N ALA A 260 -11.55 31.88 18.87
CA ALA A 260 -10.19 32.18 18.45
C ALA A 260 -9.15 31.29 19.15
N GLU A 261 -9.32 31.02 20.44
CA GLU A 261 -8.42 30.13 21.18
C GLU A 261 -8.55 28.67 20.75
N GLN A 262 -9.78 28.20 20.48
CA GLN A 262 -10.02 26.89 19.88
C GLN A 262 -9.37 26.75 18.50
N ILE A 263 -9.52 27.77 17.63
CA ILE A 263 -8.88 27.80 16.31
C ILE A 263 -7.35 27.71 16.44
N ARG A 264 -6.73 28.50 17.33
CA ARG A 264 -5.28 28.47 17.55
C ARG A 264 -4.82 27.10 18.04
N THR A 265 -5.59 26.48 18.93
CA THR A 265 -5.32 25.13 19.45
C THR A 265 -5.37 24.10 18.33
N ILE A 266 -6.42 24.10 17.51
CA ILE A 266 -6.56 23.20 16.36
C ILE A 266 -5.44 23.43 15.34
N GLN A 267 -5.11 24.69 15.01
CA GLN A 267 -4.00 25.01 14.11
C GLN A 267 -2.64 24.60 14.67
N ARG A 268 -2.45 24.62 16.00
CA ARG A 268 -1.24 24.09 16.64
C ARG A 268 -1.18 22.57 16.50
N GLN A 269 -2.27 21.86 16.78
CA GLN A 269 -2.35 20.41 16.60
C GLN A 269 -2.12 19.99 15.15
N LEU A 270 -2.71 20.71 14.18
CA LEU A 270 -2.50 20.44 12.76
C LEU A 270 -1.01 20.61 12.39
N ARG A 271 -0.36 21.69 12.86
CA ARG A 271 1.08 21.90 12.65
C ARG A 271 1.95 20.81 13.25
N VAL A 272 1.56 20.20 14.37
CA VAL A 272 2.28 19.04 14.93
C VAL A 272 2.21 17.87 13.96
N ILE A 273 1.01 17.52 13.48
CA ILE A 273 0.84 16.43 12.49
C ILE A 273 1.62 16.73 11.19
N GLU A 274 1.59 17.97 10.70
CA GLU A 274 2.31 18.36 9.49
C GLU A 274 3.83 18.26 9.66
N ARG A 275 4.36 18.60 10.85
CA ARG A 275 5.78 18.40 11.18
C ARG A 275 6.15 16.94 11.32
N ASP A 276 5.28 16.15 11.94
CA ASP A 276 5.55 14.74 12.18
C ASP A 276 5.57 13.94 10.87
N THR A 277 4.63 14.24 9.98
CA THR A 277 4.51 13.58 8.68
C THR A 277 5.40 14.19 7.59
N GLY A 278 5.81 15.44 7.76
CA GLY A 278 6.50 16.24 6.74
C GLY A 278 5.60 16.64 5.56
N LEU A 279 4.28 16.51 5.69
CA LEU A 279 3.30 16.80 4.65
C LEU A 279 2.23 17.73 5.18
N SER A 280 1.72 18.63 4.34
CA SER A 280 0.52 19.40 4.69
C SER A 280 -0.70 18.49 4.79
N ALA A 281 -1.73 18.89 5.55
CA ALA A 281 -2.95 18.10 5.70
C ALA A 281 -3.55 17.65 4.34
N ALA A 282 -3.58 18.54 3.36
CA ALA A 282 -4.06 18.23 2.01
C ALA A 282 -3.12 17.30 1.23
N ALA A 283 -1.80 17.43 1.38
CA ALA A 283 -0.84 16.54 0.74
C ALA A 283 -0.89 15.13 1.34
N LEU A 284 -1.04 15.03 2.67
CA LEU A 284 -1.20 13.77 3.38
C LEU A 284 -2.44 13.00 2.92
N GLN A 285 -3.58 13.69 2.79
CA GLN A 285 -4.81 13.10 2.25
C GLN A 285 -4.64 12.57 0.83
N ARG A 286 -3.98 13.33 -0.06
CA ARG A 286 -3.68 12.86 -1.42
C ARG A 286 -2.77 11.64 -1.42
N GLN A 287 -1.78 11.61 -0.52
CA GLN A 287 -0.84 10.49 -0.42
C GLN A 287 -1.55 9.20 0.00
N VAL A 288 -2.37 9.27 1.05
CA VAL A 288 -3.16 8.11 1.53
C VAL A 288 -4.13 7.63 0.44
N ALA A 289 -4.83 8.55 -0.22
CA ALA A 289 -5.75 8.20 -1.30
C ALA A 289 -5.04 7.46 -2.45
N ALA A 290 -3.84 7.91 -2.83
CA ALA A 290 -3.04 7.26 -3.87
C ALA A 290 -2.58 5.85 -3.46
N VAL A 291 -2.19 5.66 -2.19
CA VAL A 291 -1.80 4.35 -1.65
C VAL A 291 -3.00 3.39 -1.65
N HIS A 292 -4.16 3.82 -1.17
CA HIS A 292 -5.37 2.99 -1.16
C HIS A 292 -5.86 2.65 -2.58
N GLU A 293 -5.69 3.56 -3.54
CA GLU A 293 -6.00 3.28 -4.94
C GLU A 293 -5.09 2.19 -5.52
N ALA A 294 -3.78 2.28 -5.26
CA ALA A 294 -2.83 1.24 -5.65
C ALA A 294 -3.15 -0.11 -4.99
N GLU A 295 -3.56 -0.09 -3.71
CA GLU A 295 -3.96 -1.29 -2.99
C GLU A 295 -5.22 -1.93 -3.58
N ARG A 296 -6.22 -1.11 -3.95
CA ARG A 296 -7.42 -1.60 -4.65
C ARG A 296 -7.08 -2.25 -5.99
N ARG A 297 -6.18 -1.64 -6.78
CA ARG A 297 -5.70 -2.22 -8.05
C ARG A 297 -5.04 -3.59 -7.82
N ALA A 298 -4.11 -3.67 -6.87
CA ALA A 298 -3.42 -4.92 -6.55
C ALA A 298 -4.40 -5.99 -6.04
N ARG A 299 -5.34 -5.62 -5.17
CA ARG A 299 -6.35 -6.52 -4.60
C ARG A 299 -7.30 -7.06 -5.66
N SER A 300 -7.72 -6.22 -6.60
CA SER A 300 -8.58 -6.63 -7.72
C SER A 300 -7.87 -7.64 -8.63
N ALA A 301 -6.60 -7.40 -8.99
CA ALA A 301 -5.82 -8.36 -9.78
C ALA A 301 -5.62 -9.69 -9.04
N LYS A 302 -5.39 -9.66 -7.72
CA LYS A 302 -5.33 -10.88 -6.89
C LYS A 302 -6.66 -11.64 -6.87
N GLN A 303 -7.78 -10.94 -6.75
CA GLN A 303 -9.11 -11.55 -6.78
C GLN A 303 -9.39 -12.22 -8.12
N GLU A 304 -8.99 -11.59 -9.23
CA GLU A 304 -9.07 -12.15 -10.58
C GLU A 304 -8.28 -13.46 -10.69
N LEU A 305 -7.04 -13.49 -10.20
CA LEU A 305 -6.23 -14.71 -10.16
C LEU A 305 -6.87 -15.82 -9.32
N ILE A 306 -7.38 -15.46 -8.13
CA ILE A 306 -8.03 -16.41 -7.23
C ILE A 306 -9.27 -17.01 -7.92
N GLN A 307 -10.10 -16.17 -8.53
CA GLN A 307 -11.33 -16.59 -9.21
C GLN A 307 -11.05 -17.56 -10.37
N ALA A 308 -10.03 -17.27 -11.16
CA ALA A 308 -9.61 -18.16 -12.25
C ALA A 308 -9.11 -19.52 -11.75
N ASN A 309 -8.48 -19.56 -10.57
CA ASN A 309 -7.93 -20.77 -9.97
C ASN A 309 -8.92 -21.54 -9.07
N LEU A 310 -10.15 -21.05 -8.86
CA LEU A 310 -11.14 -21.74 -8.00
C LEU A 310 -11.43 -23.18 -8.46
N ARG A 311 -11.35 -23.45 -9.78
CA ARG A 311 -11.59 -24.79 -10.35
C ARG A 311 -10.55 -25.81 -9.89
N LEU A 312 -9.29 -25.39 -9.78
CA LEU A 312 -8.21 -26.23 -9.24
C LEU A 312 -8.52 -26.62 -7.79
N VAL A 313 -8.93 -25.65 -6.95
CA VAL A 313 -9.27 -25.90 -5.55
C VAL A 313 -10.41 -26.91 -5.42
N VAL A 314 -11.47 -26.81 -6.24
CA VAL A 314 -12.59 -27.77 -6.23
C VAL A 314 -12.13 -29.15 -6.69
N SER A 315 -11.27 -29.24 -7.72
CA SER A 315 -10.73 -30.52 -8.19
C SER A 315 -9.89 -31.24 -7.12
N ILE A 316 -9.10 -30.48 -6.35
CA ILE A 316 -8.32 -31.00 -5.22
C ILE A 316 -9.27 -31.39 -4.09
N ALA A 317 -10.23 -30.53 -3.72
CA ALA A 317 -11.19 -30.81 -2.65
C ALA A 317 -12.03 -32.07 -2.91
N LYS A 318 -12.41 -32.34 -4.16
CA LYS A 318 -13.10 -33.58 -4.56
C LYS A 318 -12.32 -34.84 -4.15
N ARG A 319 -10.98 -34.82 -4.18
CA ARG A 319 -10.14 -35.96 -3.76
C ARG A 319 -10.19 -36.25 -2.25
N TYR A 320 -10.65 -35.30 -1.43
CA TYR A 320 -10.69 -35.41 0.03
C TYR A 320 -12.11 -35.51 0.60
N MET A 321 -13.15 -35.56 -0.25
CA MET A 321 -14.56 -35.55 0.18
C MET A 321 -14.93 -36.64 1.20
N HIS A 322 -14.28 -37.80 1.16
CA HIS A 322 -14.58 -38.94 2.02
C HIS A 322 -13.67 -39.07 3.24
N ARG A 323 -12.78 -38.10 3.50
CA ARG A 323 -11.78 -38.17 4.60
C ARG A 323 -12.22 -37.48 5.90
N GLY A 324 -13.40 -36.84 5.91
CA GLY A 324 -13.85 -36.03 7.03
C GLY A 324 -13.06 -34.71 7.11
N LEU A 325 -13.78 -33.58 7.14
CA LEU A 325 -13.20 -32.28 7.49
C LEU A 325 -13.33 -32.15 9.02
N GLN A 326 -12.24 -32.34 9.75
CA GLN A 326 -12.14 -32.00 11.18
C GLN A 326 -11.62 -30.57 11.33
#